data_AF-A0A930QPR8-F1
#
_entry.id   AF-A0A930QPR8-F1
#
_cell.length_a   1.000
_cell.length_b   1.000
_cell.length_c   1.000
_cell.angle_alpha   90.00
_cell.angle_beta   90.00
_cell.angle_gamma   90.00
#
_symmetry.space_group_name_H-M   'P 1'
#
loop_
_entity.id
_entity.type
_entity.pdbx_description
1 polymer ?
#
loop_
_entity_poly.entity_id
_entity_poly.type
_entity_poly.pdbx_seq_one_letter_code
_entity_poly.pdbx_strand_id
1 'polypeptide(L)'
;MQQGAIFDMDGLLFDTEKMYQHGWLVVADEFGVPRSPELGKACCGTSGETMAAVVHSFYPTVDAYAYSRRVAEYVRDEAAKNLPIMPGARELLHYFRAHGVRIATASSSTVAQIEKNLAQSGLREYFDAIVGGDMVERGKPAPDIFLRAAAAIQIPPADCYVFE
;
A
#
# COMPACT_ATOMS: atom_id res chain seq x y z
N MET A 1 22.42 -14.78 6.10
CA MET A 1 21.22 -13.93 6.26
C MET A 1 21.36 -12.79 5.26
N GLN A 2 20.28 -12.42 4.56
CA GLN A 2 20.32 -11.24 3.69
C GLN A 2 20.64 -9.98 4.48
N GLN A 3 21.21 -8.97 3.81
CA GLN A 3 21.67 -7.73 4.43
C GLN A 3 20.66 -6.59 4.29
N GLY A 4 19.72 -6.71 3.34
CA GLY A 4 18.62 -5.77 3.13
C GLY A 4 17.26 -6.43 3.28
N ALA A 5 16.26 -5.65 3.69
CA ALA A 5 14.85 -6.03 3.68
C ALA A 5 14.03 -4.88 3.10
N ILE A 6 13.26 -5.18 2.04
CA ILE A 6 12.44 -4.20 1.32
C ILE A 6 10.98 -4.58 1.54
N PHE A 7 10.21 -3.63 2.06
CA PHE A 7 8.82 -3.84 2.44
C PHE A 7 7.90 -3.03 1.54
N ASP A 8 6.87 -3.67 0.97
CA ASP A 8 5.65 -2.96 0.61
C ASP A 8 4.96 -2.41 1.88
N MET A 9 3.91 -1.63 1.72
CA MET A 9 3.20 -1.01 2.83
C MET A 9 1.74 -1.42 2.89
N ASP A 10 1.02 -1.17 1.80
CA ASP A 10 -0.42 -1.40 1.71
C ASP A 10 -0.71 -2.90 1.65
N GLY A 11 -1.49 -3.41 2.61
CA GLY A 11 -1.76 -4.85 2.76
C GLY A 11 -0.65 -5.65 3.46
N LEU A 12 0.52 -5.06 3.71
CA LEU A 12 1.66 -5.74 4.33
C LEU A 12 2.05 -5.17 5.70
N LEU A 13 2.36 -3.87 5.77
CA LEU A 13 2.65 -3.19 7.04
C LEU A 13 1.38 -2.63 7.66
N PHE A 14 0.43 -2.24 6.81
CA PHE A 14 -0.84 -1.66 7.22
C PHE A 14 -2.01 -2.43 6.63
N ASP A 15 -3.04 -2.59 7.45
CA ASP A 15 -4.27 -3.30 7.08
C ASP A 15 -5.20 -2.40 6.23
N THR A 16 -4.64 -1.79 5.19
CA THR A 16 -5.38 -0.87 4.31
C THR A 16 -6.40 -1.61 3.46
N GLU A 17 -6.22 -2.91 3.21
CA GLU A 17 -7.20 -3.74 2.53
C GLU A 17 -8.56 -3.73 3.25
N LYS A 18 -8.59 -3.91 4.58
CA LYS A 18 -9.86 -3.81 5.34
C LYS A 18 -10.49 -2.43 5.23
N MET A 19 -9.67 -1.38 5.19
CA MET A 19 -10.17 -0.02 5.01
C MET A 19 -10.81 0.16 3.63
N TYR A 20 -10.19 -0.38 2.58
CA TYR A 20 -10.78 -0.41 1.23
C TYR A 20 -12.07 -1.23 1.18
N GLN A 21 -12.09 -2.44 1.78
CA GLN A 21 -13.32 -3.26 1.85
C GLN A 21 -14.48 -2.49 2.49
N HIS A 22 -14.20 -1.71 3.54
CA HIS A 22 -15.21 -0.87 4.16
C HIS A 22 -15.58 0.34 3.28
N GLY A 23 -14.59 1.01 2.68
CA GLY A 23 -14.80 2.16 1.79
C GLY A 23 -15.68 1.84 0.58
N TRP A 24 -15.50 0.67 -0.04
CA TRP A 24 -16.35 0.21 -1.14
C TRP A 24 -17.84 0.08 -0.74
N LEU A 25 -18.14 -0.17 0.53
CA LEU A 25 -19.52 -0.29 1.04
C LEU A 25 -20.08 1.07 1.43
N VAL A 26 -19.27 1.93 2.04
CA VAL A 26 -19.72 3.26 2.51
C VAL A 26 -19.98 4.19 1.33
N VAL A 27 -19.07 4.22 0.35
CA VAL A 27 -19.18 5.11 -0.81
C VAL A 27 -20.31 4.69 -1.76
N ALA A 28 -20.74 3.43 -1.74
CA ALA A 28 -21.89 2.96 -2.52
C ALA A 28 -23.15 3.79 -2.27
N ASP A 29 -23.41 4.16 -1.01
CA ASP A 29 -24.56 4.98 -0.64
C ASP A 29 -24.48 6.40 -1.23
N GLU A 30 -23.28 6.99 -1.28
CA GLU A 30 -23.05 8.33 -1.84
C GLU A 30 -23.35 8.38 -3.34
N PHE A 31 -23.17 7.26 -4.04
CA PHE A 31 -23.45 7.11 -5.47
C PHE A 31 -24.84 6.52 -5.76
N GLY A 32 -25.64 6.24 -4.72
CA GLY A 32 -27.00 5.70 -4.86
C GLY A 32 -27.04 4.28 -5.42
N VAL A 33 -25.98 3.48 -5.21
CA VAL A 33 -25.91 2.07 -5.66
C VAL A 33 -25.97 1.11 -4.47
N PRO A 34 -26.46 -0.14 -4.67
CA PRO A 34 -26.50 -1.12 -3.59
C PRO A 34 -25.11 -1.48 -3.10
N ARG A 35 -24.93 -1.65 -1.78
CA ARG A 35 -23.67 -2.13 -1.20
C ARG A 35 -23.42 -3.59 -1.63
N SER A 36 -22.23 -3.88 -2.16
CA SER A 36 -21.80 -5.24 -2.50
C SER A 36 -20.42 -5.56 -1.91
N PRO A 37 -20.33 -6.46 -0.90
CA PRO A 37 -19.05 -6.96 -0.41
C PRO A 37 -18.24 -7.72 -1.48
N GLU A 38 -18.91 -8.27 -2.48
CA GLU A 38 -18.30 -8.99 -3.60
C GLU A 38 -17.49 -8.05 -4.49
N LEU A 39 -17.92 -6.78 -4.63
CA LEU A 39 -17.15 -5.76 -5.35
C LEU A 39 -15.78 -5.56 -4.71
N GLY A 40 -15.74 -5.37 -3.38
CA GLY A 40 -14.48 -5.15 -2.68
C GLY A 40 -13.51 -6.32 -2.85
N LYS A 41 -14.00 -7.56 -2.82
CA LYS A 41 -13.20 -8.76 -3.10
C LYS A 41 -12.70 -8.79 -4.54
N ALA A 42 -13.56 -8.45 -5.51
CA ALA A 42 -13.21 -8.44 -6.92
C ALA A 42 -12.21 -7.33 -7.29
N CYS A 43 -12.23 -6.21 -6.57
CA CYS A 43 -11.26 -5.12 -6.74
C CYS A 43 -9.90 -5.40 -6.07
N CYS A 44 -9.81 -6.39 -5.18
CA CYS A 44 -8.57 -6.72 -4.48
C CYS A 44 -7.47 -7.12 -5.46
N GLY A 45 -6.28 -6.51 -5.33
CA GLY A 45 -5.16 -6.74 -6.26
C GLY A 45 -5.34 -6.15 -7.66
N THR A 46 -6.40 -5.38 -7.92
CA THR A 46 -6.62 -4.68 -9.19
C THR A 46 -6.30 -3.20 -9.09
N SER A 47 -5.99 -2.56 -10.22
CA SER A 47 -5.76 -1.12 -10.30
C SER A 47 -6.12 -0.59 -11.69
N GLY A 48 -6.15 0.74 -11.83
CA GLY A 48 -6.35 1.41 -13.12
C GLY A 48 -7.57 0.93 -13.89
N GLU A 49 -7.37 0.59 -15.17
CA GLU A 49 -8.42 0.13 -16.09
C GLU A 49 -9.08 -1.17 -15.63
N THR A 50 -8.32 -2.12 -15.07
CA THR A 50 -8.86 -3.39 -14.58
C THR A 50 -9.82 -3.15 -13.42
N MET A 51 -9.44 -2.32 -12.45
CA MET A 51 -10.33 -1.94 -11.35
C MET A 51 -11.58 -1.23 -11.86
N ALA A 52 -11.42 -0.30 -12.81
CA ALA A 52 -12.56 0.41 -13.41
C ALA A 52 -13.53 -0.55 -14.13
N ALA A 53 -13.02 -1.55 -14.85
CA ALA A 53 -13.83 -2.57 -15.50
C ALA A 53 -14.60 -3.43 -14.49
N VAL A 54 -13.95 -3.82 -13.38
CA VAL A 54 -14.61 -4.52 -12.27
C VAL A 54 -15.73 -3.66 -11.71
N VAL A 55 -15.46 -2.42 -11.31
CA VAL A 55 -16.49 -1.52 -10.76
C VAL A 55 -17.65 -1.33 -11.75
N HIS A 56 -17.36 -1.14 -13.04
CA HIS A 56 -18.39 -1.01 -14.07
C HIS A 56 -19.26 -2.27 -14.20
N SER A 57 -18.69 -3.47 -14.04
CA SER A 57 -19.47 -4.72 -14.08
C SER A 57 -20.51 -4.83 -12.95
N PHE A 58 -20.25 -4.20 -11.79
CA PHE A 58 -21.17 -4.15 -10.66
C PHE A 58 -22.14 -2.97 -10.79
N TYR A 59 -21.64 -1.81 -11.22
CA TYR A 59 -22.40 -0.56 -11.30
C TYR A 59 -22.26 0.09 -12.69
N PRO A 60 -22.97 -0.42 -13.72
CA PRO A 60 -22.81 0.07 -15.10
C PRO A 60 -23.17 1.55 -15.31
N THR A 61 -23.99 2.11 -14.41
CA THR A 61 -24.48 3.49 -14.47
C THR A 61 -23.59 4.49 -13.75
N VAL A 62 -22.56 4.03 -13.04
CA VAL A 62 -21.63 4.88 -12.27
C VAL A 62 -20.36 5.12 -13.07
N ASP A 63 -19.81 6.33 -12.98
CA ASP A 63 -18.43 6.59 -13.38
C ASP A 63 -17.48 5.82 -12.44
N ALA A 64 -16.98 4.68 -12.93
CA ALA A 64 -16.11 3.79 -12.18
C ALA A 64 -14.83 4.47 -11.67
N TYR A 65 -14.29 5.44 -12.42
CA TYR A 65 -13.11 6.19 -12.00
C TYR A 65 -13.47 7.17 -10.88
N ALA A 66 -14.59 7.89 -11.00
CA ALA A 66 -15.05 8.77 -9.94
C ALA A 66 -15.34 8.01 -8.64
N TYR A 67 -16.00 6.85 -8.74
CA TYR A 67 -16.29 5.97 -7.61
C TYR A 67 -15.00 5.50 -6.92
N SER A 68 -14.06 4.96 -7.70
CA SER A 68 -12.78 4.47 -7.18
C SER A 68 -11.94 5.59 -6.54
N ARG A 69 -11.93 6.79 -7.14
CA ARG A 69 -11.24 7.96 -6.55
C ARG A 69 -11.86 8.35 -5.21
N ARG A 70 -13.19 8.38 -5.12
CA ARG A 70 -13.89 8.72 -3.87
C ARG A 70 -13.63 7.68 -2.77
N VAL A 71 -13.57 6.40 -3.11
CA VAL A 71 -13.18 5.33 -2.17
C VAL A 71 -11.74 5.53 -1.70
N ALA A 72 -10.81 5.84 -2.59
CA ALA A 72 -9.43 6.14 -2.20
C ALA A 72 -9.33 7.39 -1.30
N GLU A 73 -10.15 8.42 -1.52
CA GLU A 73 -10.27 9.59 -0.62
C GLU A 73 -10.78 9.18 0.76
N TYR A 74 -11.87 8.41 0.82
CA TYR A 74 -12.42 7.90 2.07
C TYR A 74 -11.37 7.11 2.87
N VAL A 75 -10.63 6.20 2.21
CA VAL A 75 -9.58 5.41 2.87
C VAL A 75 -8.44 6.30 3.37
N ARG A 76 -8.02 7.30 2.60
CA ARG A 76 -6.98 8.25 3.05
C ARG A 76 -7.42 9.04 4.28
N ASP A 77 -8.68 9.46 4.33
CA ASP A 77 -9.23 10.21 5.47
C ASP A 77 -9.34 9.34 6.72
N GLU A 78 -9.78 8.09 6.58
CA GLU A 78 -9.83 7.12 7.69
C GLU A 78 -8.43 6.75 8.17
N ALA A 79 -7.48 6.52 7.25
CA ALA A 79 -6.09 6.18 7.57
C ALA A 79 -5.41 7.32 8.36
N ALA A 80 -5.73 8.57 8.03
CA ALA A 80 -5.23 9.74 8.76
C ALA A 80 -5.73 9.81 10.21
N LYS A 81 -6.85 9.17 10.54
CA LYS A 81 -7.39 9.10 11.91
C LYS A 81 -6.79 7.91 12.65
N ASN A 82 -6.79 6.75 12.02
CA ASN A 82 -6.26 5.51 12.58
C ASN A 82 -5.80 4.60 11.44
N LEU A 83 -4.51 4.27 11.44
CA LEU A 83 -3.91 3.37 10.45
C LEU A 83 -3.50 2.06 11.17
N PRO A 84 -4.27 0.97 11.01
CA PRO A 84 -3.98 -0.28 11.69
C PRO A 84 -2.69 -0.91 11.16
N ILE A 85 -1.78 -1.26 12.07
CA ILE A 85 -0.55 -2.00 11.74
C ILE A 85 -0.89 -3.50 11.63
N MET A 86 -0.29 -4.19 10.66
CA MET A 86 -0.47 -5.63 10.51
C MET A 86 0.19 -6.41 11.67
N PRO A 87 -0.44 -7.48 12.18
CA PRO A 87 0.16 -8.32 13.22
C PRO A 87 1.52 -8.85 12.77
N GLY A 88 2.53 -8.77 13.63
CA GLY A 88 3.88 -9.23 13.34
C GLY A 88 4.76 -8.21 12.60
N ALA A 89 4.20 -7.13 12.03
CA ALA A 89 4.98 -6.16 11.27
C ALA A 89 6.05 -5.47 12.14
N ARG A 90 5.66 -5.02 13.35
CA ARG A 90 6.60 -4.36 14.27
C ARG A 90 7.67 -5.32 14.77
N GLU A 91 7.27 -6.54 15.09
CA GLU A 91 8.14 -7.61 15.58
C GLU A 91 9.19 -7.97 14.53
N LEU A 92 8.78 -8.09 13.26
CA LEU A 92 9.67 -8.37 12.14
C LEU A 92 10.64 -7.22 11.85
N LEU A 93 10.15 -5.97 11.84
CA LEU A 93 11.00 -4.79 11.69
C LEU A 93 12.04 -4.68 12.81
N HIS A 94 11.61 -4.92 14.06
CA HIS A 94 12.50 -4.96 15.21
C HIS A 94 13.56 -6.06 15.09
N TYR A 95 13.14 -7.27 14.69
CA TYR A 95 14.05 -8.40 14.47
C TYR A 95 15.14 -8.06 13.44
N PHE A 96 14.78 -7.46 12.30
CA PHE A 96 15.76 -7.07 11.29
C PHE A 96 16.73 -6.01 11.78
N ARG A 97 16.25 -4.98 12.49
CA ARG A 97 17.11 -3.96 13.09
C ARG A 97 18.09 -4.56 14.11
N ALA A 98 17.62 -5.47 14.96
CA ALA A 98 18.45 -6.14 15.96
C ALA A 98 19.57 -7.00 15.35
N HIS A 99 19.41 -7.44 14.09
CA HIS A 99 20.41 -8.23 13.35
C HIS A 99 21.22 -7.40 12.34
N GLY A 100 21.12 -6.07 12.38
CA GLY A 100 21.88 -5.18 11.50
C GLY A 100 21.43 -5.20 10.03
N VAL A 101 20.23 -5.69 9.74
CA VAL A 101 19.66 -5.67 8.38
C VAL A 101 19.13 -4.26 8.09
N ARG A 102 19.49 -3.73 6.92
CA ARG A 102 19.01 -2.42 6.43
C ARG A 102 17.60 -2.54 5.87
N ILE A 103 16.74 -1.56 6.15
CA ILE A 103 15.31 -1.64 5.83
C ILE A 103 14.90 -0.49 4.91
N ALA A 104 14.21 -0.80 3.81
CA ALA A 104 13.60 0.19 2.93
C ALA A 104 12.12 -0.09 2.67
N THR A 105 11.36 0.97 2.35
CA THR A 105 10.04 0.80 1.74
C THR A 105 10.14 0.67 0.21
N ALA A 106 9.15 0.03 -0.40
CA ALA A 106 8.88 0.04 -1.83
C ALA A 106 7.35 0.00 -2.05
N SER A 107 6.70 1.17 -1.95
CA SER A 107 5.24 1.31 -2.08
C SER A 107 4.86 2.15 -3.30
N SER A 108 3.75 1.83 -3.95
CA SER A 108 3.17 2.63 -5.04
C SER A 108 2.65 4.00 -4.57
N SER A 109 2.51 4.21 -3.25
CA SER A 109 2.14 5.50 -2.66
C SER A 109 3.27 6.54 -2.81
N THR A 110 2.93 7.83 -2.70
CA THR A 110 3.93 8.91 -2.73
C THR A 110 4.79 8.92 -1.47
N VAL A 111 6.04 9.40 -1.56
CA VAL A 111 6.92 9.52 -0.37
C VAL A 111 6.24 10.27 0.77
N ALA A 112 5.52 11.36 0.48
CA ALA A 112 4.82 12.14 1.50
C ALA A 112 3.76 11.33 2.25
N GLN A 113 3.01 10.48 1.54
CA GLN A 113 2.01 9.61 2.17
C GLN A 113 2.68 8.51 3.00
N ILE A 114 3.78 7.94 2.50
CA ILE A 114 4.56 6.92 3.18
C ILE A 114 5.12 7.45 4.51
N GLU A 115 5.80 8.59 4.46
CA GLU A 115 6.38 9.26 5.64
C GLU A 115 5.30 9.55 6.70
N LYS A 116 4.14 10.07 6.27
CA LYS A 116 3.01 10.31 7.16
C LYS A 116 2.53 9.03 7.85
N ASN A 117 2.30 7.96 7.09
CA ASN A 117 1.80 6.68 7.59
C ASN A 117 2.79 6.04 8.58
N LEU A 118 4.08 6.05 8.26
CA LEU A 118 5.13 5.51 9.13
C LEU A 118 5.31 6.35 10.41
N ALA A 119 5.20 7.67 10.32
CA ALA A 119 5.31 8.56 11.48
C ALA A 119 4.12 8.37 12.43
N GLN A 120 2.89 8.36 11.90
CA GLN A 120 1.67 8.17 12.69
C GLN A 120 1.63 6.81 13.41
N SER A 121 2.19 5.77 12.79
CA SER A 121 2.24 4.42 13.36
C SER A 121 3.45 4.16 14.25
N GLY A 122 4.39 5.11 14.37
CA GLY A 122 5.65 4.89 15.09
C GLY A 122 6.50 3.77 14.49
N LEU A 123 6.45 3.59 13.16
CA LEU A 123 7.28 2.65 12.41
C LEU A 123 8.41 3.35 11.64
N ARG A 124 8.41 4.68 11.58
CA ARG A 124 9.38 5.43 10.78
C ARG A 124 10.84 5.18 11.16
N GLU A 125 11.11 4.97 12.44
CA GLU A 125 12.46 4.78 12.98
C GLU A 125 13.14 3.49 12.50
N TYR A 126 12.37 2.52 12.00
CA TYR A 126 12.91 1.24 11.52
C TYR A 126 13.50 1.36 10.10
N PHE A 127 13.10 2.36 9.32
CA PHE A 127 13.45 2.46 7.90
C PHE A 127 14.67 3.35 7.66
N ASP A 128 15.69 2.77 7.02
CA ASP A 128 16.90 3.46 6.56
C ASP A 128 16.63 4.29 5.30
N ALA A 129 15.72 3.84 4.44
CA ALA A 129 15.31 4.57 3.24
C ALA A 129 13.81 4.45 2.96
N ILE A 130 13.24 5.51 2.39
CA ILE A 130 11.86 5.54 1.92
C ILE A 130 11.87 5.67 0.40
N VAL A 131 11.25 4.72 -0.30
CA VAL A 131 11.01 4.78 -1.74
C VAL A 131 9.52 4.64 -2.02
N GLY A 132 8.98 5.64 -2.73
CA GLY A 132 7.60 5.73 -3.18
C GLY A 132 7.44 5.62 -4.70
N GLY A 133 6.20 5.50 -5.16
CA GLY A 133 5.84 5.36 -6.57
C GLY A 133 6.16 6.62 -7.40
N ASP A 134 6.15 7.79 -6.76
CA ASP A 134 6.57 9.08 -7.34
C ASP A 134 8.09 9.18 -7.55
N MET A 135 8.85 8.15 -7.14
CA MET A 135 10.27 8.04 -7.37
C MET A 135 10.62 7.06 -8.50
N VAL A 136 9.67 6.52 -9.26
CA VAL A 136 10.00 5.61 -10.37
C VAL A 136 9.18 5.92 -11.61
N GLU A 137 9.78 5.69 -12.79
CA GLU A 137 9.09 5.88 -14.07
C GLU A 137 8.04 4.79 -14.33
N ARG A 138 8.37 3.53 -13.95
CA ARG A 138 7.47 2.39 -14.08
C ARG A 138 7.17 1.84 -12.67
N GLY A 139 5.91 1.92 -12.28
CA GLY A 139 5.44 1.31 -11.04
C GLY A 139 5.37 -0.21 -11.11
N LYS A 140 5.02 -0.85 -9.99
CA LYS A 140 4.76 -2.30 -9.94
C LYS A 140 3.74 -2.69 -11.04
N PRO A 141 3.92 -3.84 -11.73
CA PRO A 141 4.81 -4.95 -11.42
C PRO A 141 6.24 -4.82 -11.97
N ALA A 142 6.62 -3.66 -12.54
CA ALA A 142 8.01 -3.45 -12.93
C ALA A 142 8.93 -3.44 -11.70
N PRO A 143 10.16 -3.96 -11.80
CA PRO A 143 11.05 -4.11 -10.64
C PRO A 143 11.69 -2.80 -10.18
N ASP A 144 11.49 -1.69 -10.90
CA ASP A 144 12.23 -0.44 -10.73
C ASP A 144 12.18 0.10 -9.29
N ILE A 145 11.03 -0.03 -8.61
CA ILE A 145 10.87 0.44 -7.24
C ILE A 145 11.70 -0.37 -6.23
N PHE A 146 11.80 -1.69 -6.42
CA PHE A 146 12.60 -2.56 -5.56
C PHE A 146 14.10 -2.36 -5.82
N LEU A 147 14.49 -2.20 -7.09
CA LEU A 147 15.88 -1.88 -7.45
C LEU A 147 16.30 -0.52 -6.85
N ARG A 148 15.42 0.47 -6.90
CA ARG A 148 15.65 1.78 -6.29
C ARG A 148 15.73 1.70 -4.76
N ALA A 149 14.87 0.90 -4.13
CA ALA A 149 14.90 0.67 -2.68
C ALA A 149 16.22 0.00 -2.24
N ALA A 150 16.66 -1.05 -2.93
CA ALA A 150 17.94 -1.72 -2.67
C ALA A 150 19.13 -0.75 -2.80
N ALA A 151 19.14 0.06 -3.86
CA ALA A 151 20.17 1.08 -4.07
C ALA A 151 20.17 2.15 -2.96
N ALA A 152 18.99 2.57 -2.49
CA ALA A 152 18.86 3.59 -1.44
C ALA A 152 19.41 3.14 -0.08
N ILE A 153 19.36 1.83 0.21
CA ILE A 153 19.99 1.24 1.41
C ILE A 153 21.39 0.71 1.16
N GLN A 154 21.91 0.90 -0.06
CA GLN A 154 23.26 0.50 -0.48
C GLN A 154 23.51 -1.01 -0.38
N ILE A 155 22.48 -1.83 -0.61
CA ILE A 155 22.58 -3.29 -0.63
C ILE A 155 22.34 -3.82 -2.05
N PRO A 156 23.14 -4.78 -2.56
CA PRO A 156 22.86 -5.43 -3.84
C PRO A 156 21.47 -6.08 -3.83
N PRO A 157 20.67 -5.99 -4.91
CA PRO A 157 19.33 -6.60 -4.94
C PRO A 157 19.30 -8.10 -4.61
N ALA A 158 20.36 -8.84 -4.96
CA ALA A 158 20.50 -10.27 -4.65
C ALA A 158 20.65 -10.56 -3.14
N ASP A 159 21.06 -9.56 -2.35
CA ASP A 159 21.26 -9.63 -0.91
C ASP A 159 20.10 -9.00 -0.11
N CYS A 160 18.94 -8.85 -0.76
CA CYS A 160 17.72 -8.32 -0.17
C CYS A 160 16.64 -9.40 -0.04
N TYR A 161 15.88 -9.37 1.06
CA TYR A 161 14.53 -9.92 1.09
C TYR A 161 13.54 -8.89 0.55
N VAL A 162 12.49 -9.34 -0.14
CA VAL A 162 11.33 -8.53 -0.53
C VAL A 162 10.08 -9.10 0.14
N PHE A 163 9.27 -8.23 0.71
CA PHE A 163 7.97 -8.55 1.29
C PHE A 163 6.91 -7.71 0.56
N GLU A 164 5.94 -8.37 -0.08
CA GLU A 164 4.81 -7.77 -0.79
C GLU A 164 3.54 -8.60 -0.58
#